data_AF-A0A7Y7M7M0-F1
#
_entry.id   AF-A0A7Y7M7M0-F1
#
_cell.length_a   1.000
_cell.length_b   1.000
_cell.length_c   1.000
_cell.angle_alpha   90.00
_cell.angle_beta   90.00
_cell.angle_gamma   90.00
#
_symmetry.space_group_name_H-M   'P 1'
#
loop_
_entity.id
_entity.type
_entity.pdbx_description
1 polymer ?
#
loop_
_entity_poly.entity_id
_entity_poly.type
_entity_poly.pdbx_seq_one_letter_code
_entity_poly.pdbx_strand_id
1 'polypeptide(L)'
;MSVPVIGLVLMPLCLLLLRRPAGLLALLLLAGAFPAGAAVVFGGLGVQPALVPALAFMTYAGMQRLLGVRYPGDTAARALYMPFVLTTAWAVVGSLVMPRLFMDRVWVWPQKNDGVAAQVLLAPNFGNISQDLYLVLDVALMVLAAGYLTRPDIRIDRLYRAYLWTGWVVFGLCVWQMAHRLAGVPFPDDVLYSNPGWSILSGQMAGPVPRINASFSEPAACASFLSGILYSTTWVVLQGYRLPMARLLLPASAIGLLFTTSTTGFATVAVGLCLLPLAAMATGSLRLAGRVVRLAII
;
A
#
# COMPACT_ATOMS: atom_id res chain seq x y z
N MET A 1 15.05 20.98 7.23
CA MET A 1 14.05 19.99 7.69
C MET A 1 12.71 20.71 7.76
N SER A 2 11.65 20.16 7.18
CA SER A 2 10.30 20.71 7.28
C SER A 2 9.30 19.61 7.64
N VAL A 3 8.19 20.00 8.28
CA VAL A 3 7.12 19.09 8.69
C VAL A 3 5.84 19.52 7.97
N PRO A 4 5.42 18.79 6.91
CA PRO A 4 4.18 19.08 6.21
C PRO A 4 2.94 18.89 7.09
N VAL A 5 1.79 19.38 6.63
CA VAL A 5 0.49 19.29 7.35
C VAL A 5 0.17 17.85 7.76
N ILE A 6 0.43 16.87 6.89
CA ILE A 6 0.21 15.45 7.20
C ILE A 6 1.06 15.02 8.41
N GLY A 7 2.32 15.45 8.48
CA GLY A 7 3.21 15.19 9.61
C GLY A 7 2.77 15.85 10.91
N LEU A 8 2.32 17.11 10.84
CA LEU A 8 1.81 17.88 11.98
C LEU A 8 0.61 17.19 12.64
N VAL A 9 -0.20 16.46 11.86
CA VAL A 9 -1.34 15.69 12.38
C VAL A 9 -0.91 14.30 12.83
N LEU A 10 -0.14 13.57 12.03
CA LEU A 10 0.21 12.17 12.31
C LEU A 10 1.12 12.01 13.52
N MET A 11 2.12 12.88 13.71
CA MET A 11 3.08 12.71 14.81
C MET A 11 2.44 12.82 16.19
N PRO A 12 1.62 13.85 16.52
CA PRO A 12 0.90 13.89 17.78
C PRO A 12 -0.02 12.69 17.98
N LEU A 13 -0.71 12.25 16.92
CA LEU A 13 -1.58 11.06 16.99
C LEU A 13 -0.78 9.80 17.32
N CYS A 14 0.40 9.60 16.72
CA CYS A 14 1.28 8.48 17.04
C CYS A 14 1.76 8.52 18.48
N LEU A 15 2.12 9.70 19.01
CA LEU A 15 2.54 9.85 20.41
C LEU A 15 1.39 9.53 21.38
N LEU A 16 0.18 10.03 21.09
CA LEU A 16 -1.03 9.72 21.88
C LEU A 16 -1.39 8.24 21.85
N LEU A 17 -1.14 7.56 20.72
CA LEU A 17 -1.44 6.15 20.52
C LEU A 17 -0.26 5.21 20.83
N LEU A 18 0.86 5.70 21.35
CA LEU A 18 2.07 4.88 21.57
C LEU A 18 1.80 3.66 22.47
N ARG A 19 0.89 3.80 23.44
CA ARG A 19 0.45 2.71 24.34
C ARG A 19 -0.75 1.91 23.80
N ARG A 20 -1.23 2.25 22.61
CA ARG A 20 -2.37 1.62 21.92
C ARG A 20 -1.92 1.10 20.55
N PRO A 21 -1.04 0.07 20.50
CA PRO A 21 -0.50 -0.51 19.26
C PRO A 21 -1.54 -0.88 18.18
N ALA A 22 -2.71 -1.41 18.55
CA ALA A 22 -3.78 -1.65 17.58
C ALA A 22 -4.30 -0.35 16.93
N GLY A 23 -4.31 0.75 17.68
CA GLY A 23 -4.60 2.09 17.16
C GLY A 23 -3.52 2.60 16.21
N LEU A 24 -2.24 2.32 16.49
CA LEU A 24 -1.14 2.62 15.57
C LEU A 24 -1.27 1.85 14.26
N LEU A 25 -1.63 0.57 14.30
CA LEU A 25 -1.90 -0.21 13.08
C LEU A 25 -3.11 0.33 12.30
N ALA A 26 -4.18 0.73 12.97
CA ALA A 26 -5.31 1.39 12.30
C ALA A 26 -4.91 2.72 11.65
N LEU A 27 -4.10 3.53 12.36
CA LEU A 27 -3.57 4.79 11.85
C LEU A 27 -2.62 4.58 10.67
N LEU A 28 -1.81 3.52 10.71
CA LEU A 28 -0.94 3.11 9.62
C LEU A 28 -1.74 2.83 8.34
N LEU A 29 -2.83 2.07 8.45
CA LEU A 29 -3.70 1.79 7.32
C LEU A 29 -4.25 3.10 6.74
N LEU A 30 -4.79 3.98 7.58
CA LEU A 30 -5.30 5.29 7.17
C LEU A 30 -4.23 6.18 6.53
N ALA A 31 -3.03 6.24 7.11
CA ALA A 31 -1.91 6.99 6.56
C ALA A 31 -1.40 6.41 5.23
N GLY A 32 -1.60 5.11 5.00
CA GLY A 32 -1.35 4.43 3.73
C GLY A 32 -2.16 4.96 2.55
N ALA A 33 -3.23 5.73 2.81
CA ALA A 33 -3.96 6.44 1.77
C ALA A 33 -3.21 7.67 1.23
N PHE A 34 -2.03 8.05 1.76
CA PHE A 34 -1.31 9.26 1.36
C PHE A 34 0.17 9.01 0.97
N PRO A 35 0.49 8.05 0.08
CA PRO A 35 1.88 7.66 -0.15
C PRO A 35 2.74 8.70 -0.87
N ALA A 36 2.14 9.62 -1.64
CA ALA A 36 2.87 10.75 -2.25
C ALA A 36 3.06 11.94 -1.30
N GLY A 37 2.43 11.91 -0.12
CA GLY A 37 2.64 12.92 0.92
C GLY A 37 3.95 12.67 1.67
N ALA A 38 4.34 13.62 2.49
CA ALA A 38 5.43 13.46 3.45
C ALA A 38 4.97 13.81 4.87
N ALA A 39 5.42 13.04 5.85
CA ALA A 39 5.31 13.38 7.25
C ALA A 39 6.48 14.24 7.73
N VAL A 40 7.68 14.02 7.19
CA VAL A 40 8.86 14.88 7.42
C VAL A 40 9.67 14.93 6.15
N VAL A 41 10.25 16.09 5.87
CA VAL A 41 11.16 16.30 4.75
C VAL A 41 12.55 16.65 5.25
N PHE A 42 13.53 15.85 4.85
CA PHE A 42 14.97 16.04 5.08
C PHE A 42 15.66 16.30 3.74
N GLY A 43 15.86 17.57 3.39
CA GLY A 43 16.39 17.94 2.08
C GLY A 43 15.46 17.46 0.96
N GLY A 44 15.97 16.63 0.03
CA GLY A 44 15.20 16.03 -1.06
C GLY A 44 14.52 14.69 -0.72
N LEU A 45 14.49 14.27 0.55
CA LEU A 45 13.87 13.02 1.00
C LEU A 45 12.65 13.31 1.89
N GLY A 46 11.48 12.83 1.49
CA GLY A 46 10.29 12.84 2.34
C GLY A 46 10.00 11.46 2.93
N VAL A 47 9.85 11.41 4.27
CA VAL A 47 9.39 10.23 5.00
C VAL A 47 7.91 10.05 4.72
N GLN A 48 7.51 8.90 4.19
CA GLN A 48 6.11 8.61 3.87
C GLN A 48 5.22 8.64 5.13
N PRO A 49 3.96 9.11 5.01
CA PRO A 49 3.02 9.19 6.12
C PRO A 49 2.85 7.89 6.90
N ALA A 50 2.73 6.75 6.21
CA ALA A 50 2.54 5.44 6.82
C ALA A 50 3.75 4.97 7.66
N LEU A 51 4.97 5.45 7.37
CA LEU A 51 6.17 5.07 8.11
C LEU A 51 6.16 5.59 9.55
N VAL A 52 5.48 6.70 9.85
CA VAL A 52 5.44 7.25 11.21
C VAL A 52 4.72 6.30 12.19
N PRO A 53 3.45 5.90 11.96
CA PRO A 53 2.80 4.90 12.80
C PRO A 53 3.45 3.51 12.68
N ALA A 54 4.08 3.17 11.54
CA ALA A 54 4.82 1.92 11.39
C ALA A 54 6.01 1.86 12.35
N LEU A 55 6.87 2.88 12.37
CA LEU A 55 8.03 2.95 13.24
C LEU A 55 7.63 2.98 14.71
N ALA A 56 6.57 3.72 15.06
CA ALA A 56 6.03 3.73 16.42
C ALA A 56 5.54 2.34 16.85
N PHE A 57 4.79 1.65 15.98
CA PHE A 57 4.32 0.28 16.24
C PHE A 57 5.48 -0.71 16.33
N MET A 58 6.43 -0.65 15.39
CA MET A 58 7.59 -1.53 15.36
C MET A 58 8.48 -1.33 16.59
N THR A 59 8.63 -0.10 17.07
CA THR A 59 9.34 0.19 18.32
C THR A 59 8.65 -0.49 19.49
N TYR A 60 7.33 -0.31 19.63
CA TYR A 60 6.55 -0.94 20.69
C TYR A 60 6.63 -2.48 20.62
N ALA A 61 6.28 -3.06 19.46
CA ALA A 61 6.23 -4.51 19.28
C ALA A 61 7.62 -5.14 19.37
N GLY A 62 8.65 -4.49 18.81
CA GLY A 62 10.04 -4.90 18.88
C GLY A 62 10.56 -4.90 20.31
N MET A 63 10.28 -3.85 21.10
CA MET A 63 10.64 -3.81 22.53
C MET A 63 9.98 -4.96 23.30
N GLN A 64 8.70 -5.28 23.04
CA GLN A 64 8.07 -6.44 23.68
C GLN A 64 8.80 -7.74 23.36
N ARG A 65 9.20 -7.94 22.10
CA ARG A 65 9.98 -9.13 21.70
C ARG A 65 11.35 -9.19 22.38
N LEU A 66 12.06 -8.06 22.45
CA LEU A 66 13.35 -7.97 23.11
C LEU A 66 13.26 -8.25 24.61
N LEU A 67 12.14 -7.90 25.24
CA LEU A 67 11.83 -8.23 26.63
C LEU A 67 11.33 -9.69 26.82
N GLY A 68 11.34 -10.50 25.77
CA GLY A 68 11.01 -11.93 25.83
C GLY A 68 9.52 -12.26 25.70
N VAL A 69 8.65 -11.28 25.37
CA VAL A 69 7.22 -11.54 25.14
C VAL A 69 7.04 -12.42 23.90
N ARG A 70 6.29 -13.51 24.05
CA ARG A 70 5.89 -14.42 22.96
C ARG A 70 4.39 -14.31 22.72
N TYR A 71 3.97 -14.39 21.45
CA TYR A 71 2.55 -14.33 21.12
C TYR A 71 1.98 -15.72 20.82
N PRO A 72 0.70 -15.98 21.16
CA PRO A 72 0.14 -17.35 21.12
C PRO A 72 0.18 -18.01 19.73
N GLY A 73 0.05 -17.23 18.65
CA GLY A 73 -0.01 -17.76 17.29
C GLY A 73 1.28 -17.58 16.48
N ASP A 74 2.41 -17.30 17.12
CA ASP A 74 3.67 -16.99 16.42
C ASP A 74 4.10 -18.06 15.40
N THR A 75 3.90 -19.34 15.72
CA THR A 75 4.23 -20.46 14.82
C THR A 75 3.36 -20.45 13.57
N ALA A 76 2.05 -20.24 13.73
CA ALA A 76 1.12 -20.17 12.61
C ALA A 76 1.37 -18.91 11.75
N ALA A 77 1.61 -17.76 12.40
CA ALA A 77 1.98 -16.53 11.72
C ALA A 77 3.29 -16.69 10.91
N ARG A 78 4.28 -17.41 11.45
CA ARG A 78 5.56 -17.68 10.78
C ARG A 78 5.40 -18.39 9.45
N ALA A 79 4.51 -19.38 9.37
CA ALA A 79 4.25 -20.07 8.12
C ALA A 79 3.72 -19.11 7.03
N LEU A 80 2.97 -18.08 7.43
CA LEU A 80 2.42 -17.08 6.51
C LEU A 80 3.46 -16.03 6.08
N TYR A 81 4.28 -15.53 7.01
CA TYR A 81 5.23 -14.46 6.68
C TYR A 81 6.58 -14.94 6.14
N MET A 82 7.00 -16.20 6.40
CA MET A 82 8.35 -16.66 6.01
C MET A 82 8.63 -16.60 4.50
N PRO A 83 7.69 -16.93 3.60
CA PRO A 83 7.93 -16.77 2.16
C PRO A 83 8.35 -15.35 1.79
N PHE A 84 7.75 -14.33 2.42
CA PHE A 84 8.11 -12.93 2.20
C PHE A 84 9.47 -12.56 2.79
N VAL A 85 9.83 -13.12 3.96
CA VAL A 85 11.17 -12.96 4.55
C VAL A 85 12.24 -13.53 3.62
N LEU A 86 12.03 -14.75 3.11
CA LEU A 86 12.96 -15.39 2.18
C LEU A 86 13.06 -14.64 0.85
N THR A 87 11.92 -14.19 0.32
CA THR A 87 11.88 -13.37 -0.91
C THR A 87 12.59 -12.03 -0.70
N THR A 88 12.48 -11.43 0.48
CA THR A 88 13.19 -10.19 0.84
C THR A 88 14.68 -10.41 0.95
N ALA A 89 15.11 -11.48 1.62
CA ALA A 89 16.51 -11.85 1.68
C ALA A 89 17.09 -12.06 0.27
N TRP A 90 16.35 -12.77 -0.59
CA TRP A 90 16.72 -12.96 -2.00
C TRP A 90 16.81 -11.64 -2.77
N ALA A 91 15.82 -10.76 -2.61
CA ALA A 91 15.79 -9.46 -3.27
C ALA A 91 16.94 -8.55 -2.83
N VAL A 92 17.24 -8.49 -1.53
CA VAL A 92 18.38 -7.72 -0.99
C VAL A 92 19.70 -8.26 -1.50
N VAL A 93 19.89 -9.59 -1.50
CA VAL A 93 21.09 -10.21 -2.07
C VAL A 93 21.19 -9.87 -3.57
N GLY A 94 20.09 -9.97 -4.32
CA GLY A 94 20.05 -9.59 -5.73
C GLY A 94 20.40 -8.11 -5.97
N SER A 95 19.84 -7.20 -5.16
CA SER A 95 20.09 -5.76 -5.22
C SER A 95 21.55 -5.41 -4.93
N LEU A 96 22.23 -6.19 -4.08
CA LEU A 96 23.66 -6.02 -3.81
C LEU A 96 24.54 -6.66 -4.90
N VAL A 97 24.19 -7.84 -5.40
CA VAL A 97 25.06 -8.60 -6.31
C VAL A 97 24.89 -8.17 -7.77
N MET A 98 23.66 -8.00 -8.25
CA MET A 98 23.38 -7.78 -9.69
C MET A 98 23.98 -6.48 -10.23
N PRO A 99 23.88 -5.30 -9.57
CA PRO A 99 24.50 -4.08 -10.08
C PRO A 99 26.03 -4.15 -10.15
N ARG A 100 26.65 -5.03 -9.35
CA ARG A 100 28.11 -5.26 -9.38
C ARG A 100 28.50 -6.25 -10.47
N LEU A 101 27.71 -7.31 -10.64
CA LEU A 101 27.94 -8.34 -11.66
C LEU A 101 27.81 -7.80 -13.08
N PHE A 102 26.86 -6.90 -13.29
CA PHE A 102 26.53 -6.30 -14.59
C PHE A 102 26.99 -4.84 -14.71
N MET A 103 27.92 -4.41 -13.85
CA MET A 103 28.46 -3.05 -13.84
C MET A 103 28.96 -2.68 -15.23
N ASP A 104 28.51 -1.52 -15.73
CA ASP A 104 28.89 -0.97 -17.03
C ASP A 104 28.54 -1.82 -18.26
N ARG A 105 27.65 -2.81 -18.12
CA ARG A 105 27.26 -3.72 -19.22
C ARG A 105 25.79 -3.62 -19.63
N VAL A 106 24.93 -3.09 -18.77
CA VAL A 106 23.48 -3.05 -18.99
C VAL A 106 23.00 -1.61 -18.88
N TRP A 107 22.24 -1.16 -19.88
CA TRP A 107 21.57 0.12 -19.85
C TRP A 107 20.30 0.03 -19.02
N VAL A 108 20.15 0.96 -18.07
CA VAL A 108 19.00 1.02 -17.16
C VAL A 108 18.43 2.43 -17.08
N TRP A 109 17.15 2.51 -16.75
CA TRP A 109 16.52 3.78 -16.41
C TRP A 109 16.82 4.13 -14.95
N PRO A 110 17.42 5.29 -14.66
CA PRO A 110 17.75 5.66 -13.29
C PRO A 110 16.47 5.87 -12.47
N GLN A 111 16.51 5.47 -11.19
CA GLN A 111 15.35 5.55 -10.29
C GLN A 111 14.92 6.99 -9.99
N LYS A 112 15.88 7.93 -9.97
CA LYS A 112 15.61 9.36 -9.92
C LYS A 112 16.10 9.95 -11.24
N ASN A 113 15.19 10.55 -12.01
CA ASN A 113 15.57 11.23 -13.23
C ASN A 113 16.26 12.54 -12.88
N ASP A 114 17.49 12.73 -13.33
CA ASP A 114 18.23 14.00 -13.23
C ASP A 114 17.74 15.03 -14.27
N GLY A 115 16.43 15.08 -14.54
CA GLY A 115 15.80 15.95 -15.53
C GLY A 115 16.03 15.54 -17.00
N VAL A 116 17.07 14.77 -17.28
CA VAL A 116 17.35 14.18 -18.59
C VAL A 116 16.89 12.73 -18.55
N ALA A 117 15.78 12.40 -19.23
CA ALA A 117 15.28 11.03 -19.35
C ALA A 117 16.23 10.18 -20.23
N ALA A 118 17.43 9.93 -19.73
CA ALA A 118 18.48 9.17 -20.39
C ALA A 118 18.71 7.86 -19.64
N GLN A 119 18.99 6.82 -20.41
CA GLN A 119 19.48 5.58 -19.84
C GLN A 119 20.92 5.81 -19.34
N VAL A 120 21.23 5.19 -18.21
CA VAL A 120 22.57 5.17 -17.63
C VAL A 120 23.07 3.74 -17.56
N LEU A 121 24.38 3.56 -17.57
CA LEU A 121 24.97 2.26 -17.32
C LEU A 121 24.68 1.82 -15.88
N LEU A 122 24.32 0.55 -15.73
CA LEU A 122 24.04 -0.04 -14.44
C LEU A 122 25.27 0.04 -13.54
N ALA A 123 25.09 0.65 -12.38
CA ALA A 123 26.09 0.72 -11.33
C ALA A 123 25.40 0.70 -9.95
N PRO A 124 26.09 0.24 -8.89
CA PRO A 124 25.59 0.35 -7.52
C PRO A 124 25.30 1.81 -7.17
N ASN A 125 24.08 2.09 -6.71
CA ASN A 125 23.70 3.44 -6.31
C ASN A 125 22.94 3.45 -4.96
N PHE A 126 22.79 4.64 -4.38
CA PHE A 126 22.03 4.82 -3.13
C PHE A 126 20.53 4.54 -3.27
N GLY A 127 20.01 4.53 -4.50
CA GLY A 127 18.64 4.10 -4.82
C GLY A 127 18.41 2.63 -4.44
N ASN A 128 19.35 1.74 -4.79
CA ASN A 128 19.32 0.33 -4.39
C ASN A 128 19.22 0.18 -2.88
N ILE A 129 20.10 0.87 -2.14
CA ILE A 129 20.12 0.82 -0.66
C ILE A 129 18.80 1.33 -0.07
N SER A 130 18.25 2.40 -0.63
CA SER A 130 16.99 2.98 -0.15
C SER A 130 15.81 2.01 -0.37
N GLN A 131 15.75 1.34 -1.53
CA GLN A 131 14.73 0.34 -1.84
C GLN A 131 14.84 -0.90 -0.96
N ASP A 132 16.07 -1.38 -0.73
CA ASP A 132 16.33 -2.49 0.20
C ASP A 132 15.85 -2.14 1.61
N LEU A 133 16.12 -0.92 2.08
CA LEU A 133 15.67 -0.46 3.39
C LEU A 133 14.14 -0.41 3.48
N TYR A 134 13.45 0.11 2.46
CA TYR A 134 11.98 0.11 2.43
C TYR A 134 11.43 -1.33 2.49
N LEU A 135 11.96 -2.23 1.69
CA LEU A 135 11.53 -3.63 1.66
C LEU A 135 11.76 -4.33 3.01
N VAL A 136 12.92 -4.12 3.63
CA VAL A 136 13.24 -4.66 4.95
C VAL A 136 12.31 -4.10 6.02
N LEU A 137 12.00 -2.80 6.00
CA LEU A 137 11.07 -2.18 6.94
C LEU A 137 9.63 -2.72 6.77
N ASP A 138 9.16 -2.89 5.54
CA ASP A 138 7.83 -3.44 5.25
C ASP A 138 7.71 -4.88 5.75
N VAL A 139 8.73 -5.71 5.53
CA VAL A 139 8.74 -7.09 6.02
C VAL A 139 8.91 -7.14 7.54
N ALA A 140 9.72 -6.29 8.14
CA ALA A 140 9.83 -6.19 9.60
C ALA A 140 8.47 -5.81 10.22
N LEU A 141 7.79 -4.82 9.65
CA LEU A 141 6.43 -4.44 10.06
C LEU A 141 5.47 -5.62 9.93
N MET A 142 5.47 -6.32 8.79
CA MET A 142 4.60 -7.48 8.56
C MET A 142 4.86 -8.59 9.59
N VAL A 143 6.12 -8.94 9.86
CA VAL A 143 6.48 -9.96 10.85
C VAL A 143 5.99 -9.58 12.26
N LEU A 144 6.25 -8.34 12.67
CA LEU A 144 5.84 -7.84 13.99
C LEU A 144 4.32 -7.74 14.12
N ALA A 145 3.65 -7.23 13.09
CA ALA A 145 2.19 -7.13 13.03
C ALA A 145 1.54 -8.51 13.03
N ALA A 146 2.00 -9.43 12.17
CA ALA A 146 1.45 -10.78 12.07
C ALA A 146 1.46 -11.49 13.42
N GLY A 147 2.59 -11.46 14.16
CA GLY A 147 2.66 -12.01 15.50
C GLY A 147 1.75 -11.29 16.49
N TYR A 148 1.78 -9.95 16.52
CA TYR A 148 0.98 -9.14 17.43
C TYR A 148 -0.53 -9.38 17.26
N LEU A 149 -1.00 -9.52 16.02
CA LEU A 149 -2.40 -9.75 15.67
C LEU A 149 -2.92 -11.15 16.07
N THR A 150 -2.04 -12.07 16.49
CA THR A 150 -2.47 -13.38 17.03
C THR A 150 -2.99 -13.32 18.46
N ARG A 151 -2.84 -12.17 19.12
CA ARG A 151 -3.30 -12.01 20.50
C ARG A 151 -4.84 -11.97 20.58
N PRO A 152 -5.45 -12.62 21.59
CA PRO A 152 -6.91 -12.76 21.69
C PRO A 152 -7.63 -11.44 21.98
N ASP A 153 -6.96 -10.47 22.59
CA ASP A 153 -7.53 -9.15 22.91
C ASP A 153 -7.65 -8.23 21.68
N ILE A 154 -7.10 -8.64 20.53
CA ILE A 154 -7.06 -7.82 19.33
C ILE A 154 -8.32 -8.00 18.49
N ARG A 155 -9.01 -6.88 18.30
CA ARG A 155 -10.20 -6.78 17.46
C ARG A 155 -9.84 -6.60 15.99
N ILE A 156 -9.59 -7.71 15.31
CA ILE A 156 -9.30 -7.73 13.86
C ILE A 156 -10.41 -7.07 13.04
N ASP A 157 -11.67 -7.18 13.48
CA ASP A 157 -12.82 -6.52 12.84
C ASP A 157 -12.66 -5.00 12.75
N ARG A 158 -12.06 -4.37 13.78
CA ARG A 158 -11.83 -2.92 13.80
C ARG A 158 -10.70 -2.52 12.85
N LEU A 159 -9.62 -3.30 12.82
CA LEU A 159 -8.51 -3.07 11.88
C LEU A 159 -8.97 -3.22 10.44
N TYR A 160 -9.78 -4.23 10.16
CA TYR A 160 -10.34 -4.43 8.82
C TYR A 160 -11.25 -3.26 8.42
N ARG A 161 -12.09 -2.74 9.33
CA ARG A 161 -12.88 -1.52 9.06
C ARG A 161 -11.99 -0.31 8.80
N ALA A 162 -10.88 -0.16 9.52
CA ALA A 162 -9.91 0.91 9.24
C ALA A 162 -9.33 0.76 7.83
N TYR A 163 -8.96 -0.46 7.42
CA TYR A 163 -8.54 -0.75 6.04
C TYR A 163 -9.63 -0.38 5.01
N LEU A 164 -10.91 -0.73 5.25
CA LEU A 164 -11.98 -0.32 4.34
C LEU A 164 -12.16 1.22 4.29
N TRP A 165 -11.92 1.94 5.39
CA TRP A 165 -12.00 3.40 5.40
C TRP A 165 -10.94 4.02 4.50
N THR A 166 -9.75 3.42 4.42
CA THR A 166 -8.71 3.86 3.47
C THR A 166 -9.21 3.82 2.03
N GLY A 167 -9.97 2.77 1.66
CA GLY A 167 -10.54 2.66 0.32
C GLY A 167 -11.55 3.77 0.02
N TRP A 168 -12.37 4.16 1.00
CA TRP A 168 -13.28 5.32 0.84
C TRP A 168 -12.54 6.64 0.72
N VAL A 169 -11.48 6.84 1.51
CA VAL A 169 -10.63 8.04 1.41
C VAL A 169 -10.02 8.12 0.01
N VAL A 170 -9.39 7.05 -0.47
CA VAL A 170 -8.78 7.02 -1.81
C VAL A 170 -9.83 7.21 -2.91
N PHE A 171 -10.98 6.54 -2.82
CA PHE A 171 -12.07 6.74 -3.79
C PHE A 171 -12.56 8.20 -3.81
N GLY A 172 -12.76 8.81 -2.63
CA GLY A 172 -13.15 10.21 -2.52
C GLY A 172 -12.12 11.15 -3.15
N LEU A 173 -10.82 10.87 -2.95
CA LEU A 173 -9.74 11.62 -3.60
C LEU A 173 -9.70 11.40 -5.12
N CYS A 174 -10.01 10.20 -5.62
CA CYS A 174 -10.15 9.95 -7.06
C CYS A 174 -11.28 10.80 -7.66
N VAL A 175 -12.45 10.83 -7.02
CA VAL A 175 -13.59 11.63 -7.47
C VAL A 175 -13.25 13.12 -7.44
N TRP A 176 -12.62 13.59 -6.36
CA TRP A 176 -12.23 14.99 -6.22
C TRP A 176 -11.20 15.39 -7.28
N GLN A 177 -10.16 14.58 -7.51
CA GLN A 177 -9.18 14.87 -8.54
C GLN A 177 -9.80 14.81 -9.95
N MET A 178 -10.74 13.90 -10.21
CA MET A 178 -11.48 13.88 -11.47
C MET A 178 -12.28 15.18 -11.66
N ALA A 179 -12.96 15.66 -10.63
CA ALA A 179 -13.67 16.93 -10.67
C ALA A 179 -12.72 18.13 -10.88
N HIS A 180 -11.52 18.09 -10.30
CA HIS A 180 -10.48 19.08 -10.56
C HIS A 180 -10.07 19.08 -12.03
N ARG A 181 -9.83 17.90 -12.61
CA ARG A 181 -9.37 17.76 -14.00
C ARG A 181 -10.45 18.09 -15.05
N LEU A 182 -11.72 17.88 -14.73
CA LEU A 182 -12.84 18.10 -15.67
C LEU A 182 -13.54 19.45 -15.48
N ALA A 183 -13.64 19.95 -14.24
CA ALA A 183 -14.44 21.12 -13.89
C ALA A 183 -13.64 22.23 -13.16
N GLY A 184 -12.34 22.06 -12.98
CA GLY A 184 -11.48 23.07 -12.34
C GLY A 184 -11.71 23.26 -10.83
N VAL A 185 -12.37 22.30 -10.17
CA VAL A 185 -12.55 22.32 -8.70
C VAL A 185 -11.17 22.34 -8.02
N PRO A 186 -10.90 23.18 -7.01
CA PRO A 186 -9.60 23.19 -6.33
C PRO A 186 -9.25 21.83 -5.73
N PHE A 187 -8.03 21.36 -5.92
CA PHE A 187 -7.52 20.10 -5.35
C PHE A 187 -6.24 20.39 -4.54
N PRO A 188 -6.07 19.81 -3.33
CA PRO A 188 -5.01 20.21 -2.41
C PRO A 188 -3.68 19.51 -2.74
N ASP A 189 -3.14 19.77 -3.93
CA ASP A 189 -1.89 19.18 -4.42
C ASP A 189 -0.72 19.44 -3.45
N ASP A 190 -0.58 20.66 -2.93
CA ASP A 190 0.50 21.03 -2.00
C ASP A 190 0.53 20.17 -0.73
N VAL A 191 -0.62 19.67 -0.30
CA VAL A 191 -0.73 18.81 0.89
C VAL A 191 -0.49 17.35 0.52
N LEU A 192 -1.19 16.87 -0.51
CA LEU A 192 -1.18 15.45 -0.92
C LEU A 192 0.13 15.03 -1.59
N TYR A 193 0.84 15.97 -2.21
CA TYR A 193 2.08 15.78 -2.95
C TYR A 193 3.27 16.50 -2.30
N SER A 194 3.23 16.59 -0.98
CA SER A 194 4.26 17.26 -0.18
C SER A 194 5.62 16.55 -0.12
N ASN A 195 5.77 15.36 -0.74
CA ASN A 195 7.03 14.61 -0.73
C ASN A 195 7.91 14.96 -1.94
N PRO A 196 9.05 15.65 -1.73
CA PRO A 196 9.96 16.01 -2.82
C PRO A 196 10.72 14.81 -3.40
N GLY A 197 10.65 13.65 -2.74
CA GLY A 197 11.28 12.42 -3.22
C GLY A 197 10.53 11.73 -4.36
N TRP A 198 9.32 12.17 -4.67
CA TRP A 198 8.48 11.61 -5.72
C TRP A 198 8.32 12.58 -6.89
N SER A 199 8.44 12.04 -8.11
CA SER A 199 7.91 12.71 -9.29
C SER A 199 6.42 12.39 -9.38
N ILE A 200 5.58 13.42 -9.46
CA ILE A 200 4.13 13.26 -9.51
C ILE A 200 3.65 13.29 -10.96
N LEU A 201 2.98 12.22 -11.38
CA LEU A 201 2.47 12.02 -12.73
C LEU A 201 0.98 12.39 -12.84
N SER A 202 0.58 13.53 -12.24
CA SER A 202 -0.82 13.99 -12.16
C SER A 202 -1.37 14.61 -13.45
N GLY A 203 -0.49 14.97 -14.38
CA GLY A 203 -0.86 15.59 -15.66
C GLY A 203 -1.19 14.63 -16.80
N GLN A 204 -1.07 13.31 -16.59
CA GLN A 204 -1.15 12.33 -17.67
C GLN A 204 -2.57 12.16 -18.24
N MET A 205 -2.64 11.82 -19.52
CA MET A 205 -3.87 11.57 -20.26
C MET A 205 -3.83 10.17 -20.90
N ALA A 206 -4.98 9.50 -20.99
CA ALA A 206 -5.20 8.29 -21.78
C ALA A 206 -6.17 8.63 -22.92
N GLY A 207 -5.63 9.05 -24.07
CA GLY A 207 -6.43 9.71 -25.10
C GLY A 207 -7.07 11.00 -24.54
N PRO A 208 -8.40 11.18 -24.65
CA PRO A 208 -9.08 12.37 -24.11
C PRO A 208 -9.37 12.27 -22.59
N VAL A 209 -9.13 11.13 -21.95
CA VAL A 209 -9.53 10.88 -20.56
C VAL A 209 -8.37 11.21 -19.61
N PRO A 210 -8.57 12.04 -18.58
CA PRO A 210 -7.57 12.27 -17.54
C PRO A 210 -7.22 11.00 -16.77
N ARG A 211 -5.92 10.78 -16.51
CA ARG A 211 -5.47 9.67 -15.67
C ARG A 211 -5.35 10.14 -14.23
N ILE A 212 -6.15 9.54 -13.35
CA ILE A 212 -6.24 9.94 -11.94
C ILE A 212 -5.25 9.14 -11.09
N ASN A 213 -4.46 9.83 -10.28
CA ASN A 213 -3.51 9.25 -9.33
C ASN A 213 -3.90 9.52 -7.86
N ALA A 214 -4.96 10.29 -7.59
CA ALA A 214 -5.43 10.66 -6.27
C ALA A 214 -4.31 11.21 -5.37
N SER A 215 -3.93 10.50 -4.32
CA SER A 215 -2.83 10.83 -3.39
C SER A 215 -1.54 10.03 -3.64
N PHE A 216 -1.45 9.35 -4.78
CA PHE A 216 -0.32 8.51 -5.18
C PHE A 216 0.56 9.25 -6.18
N SER A 217 1.82 8.81 -6.32
CA SER A 217 2.76 9.43 -7.26
C SER A 217 2.35 9.23 -8.71
N GLU A 218 1.61 8.15 -9.01
CA GLU A 218 1.20 7.80 -10.36
C GLU A 218 -0.11 7.00 -10.41
N PRO A 219 -0.81 6.97 -11.56
CA PRO A 219 -2.07 6.23 -11.68
C PRO A 219 -1.93 4.72 -11.45
N ALA A 220 -0.78 4.13 -11.77
CA ALA A 220 -0.55 2.69 -11.55
C ALA A 220 -0.45 2.31 -10.07
N ALA A 221 0.17 3.17 -9.25
CA ALA A 221 0.23 3.01 -7.81
C ALA A 221 -1.18 3.12 -7.18
N CYS A 222 -1.97 4.12 -7.60
CA CYS A 222 -3.37 4.26 -7.17
C CYS A 222 -4.21 3.04 -7.56
N ALA A 223 -4.04 2.55 -8.78
CA ALA A 223 -4.78 1.39 -9.27
C ALA A 223 -4.43 0.12 -8.49
N SER A 224 -3.15 -0.09 -8.19
CA SER A 224 -2.68 -1.24 -7.40
C SER A 224 -3.29 -1.26 -6.01
N PHE A 225 -3.39 -0.09 -5.36
CA PHE A 225 -4.06 0.05 -4.07
C PHE A 225 -5.56 -0.28 -4.17
N LEU A 226 -6.26 0.29 -5.15
CA LEU A 226 -7.70 0.03 -5.36
C LEU A 226 -7.99 -1.42 -5.74
N SER A 227 -7.11 -2.08 -6.48
CA SER A 227 -7.20 -3.53 -6.75
C SER A 227 -7.14 -4.33 -5.45
N GLY A 228 -6.27 -3.97 -4.51
CA GLY A 228 -6.21 -4.59 -3.18
C GLY A 228 -7.51 -4.43 -2.38
N ILE A 229 -8.11 -3.24 -2.41
CA ILE A 229 -9.42 -2.98 -1.79
C ILE A 229 -10.52 -3.80 -2.48
N LEU A 230 -10.52 -3.83 -3.82
CA LEU A 230 -11.50 -4.55 -4.63
C LEU A 230 -11.46 -6.06 -4.34
N TYR A 231 -10.28 -6.67 -4.27
CA TYR A 231 -10.16 -8.10 -3.92
C TYR A 231 -10.59 -8.39 -2.51
N SER A 232 -10.17 -7.56 -1.56
CA SER A 232 -10.53 -7.73 -0.16
C SER A 232 -12.05 -7.65 0.05
N THR A 233 -12.71 -6.65 -0.57
CA THR A 233 -14.16 -6.48 -0.50
C THR A 233 -14.90 -7.61 -1.21
N THR A 234 -14.45 -8.00 -2.41
CA THR A 234 -14.97 -9.18 -3.13
C THR A 234 -14.90 -10.44 -2.28
N TRP A 235 -13.74 -10.73 -1.67
CA TRP A 235 -13.55 -11.90 -0.82
C TRP A 235 -14.51 -11.91 0.37
N VAL A 236 -14.62 -10.79 1.09
CA VAL A 236 -15.52 -10.67 2.24
C VAL A 236 -17.00 -10.81 1.86
N VAL A 237 -17.39 -10.24 0.72
CA VAL A 237 -18.75 -10.39 0.19
C VAL A 237 -19.03 -11.84 -0.23
N LEU A 238 -18.09 -12.50 -0.90
CA LEU A 238 -18.19 -13.91 -1.29
C LEU A 238 -18.29 -14.83 -0.07
N GLN A 239 -17.52 -14.59 0.98
CA GLN A 239 -17.61 -15.33 2.24
C GLN A 239 -18.95 -15.09 2.96
N GLY A 240 -19.69 -14.04 2.59
CA GLY A 240 -21.04 -13.76 3.09
C GLY A 240 -21.06 -12.95 4.38
N TYR A 241 -19.95 -12.33 4.72
CA TYR A 241 -19.90 -11.39 5.83
C TYR A 241 -20.83 -10.21 5.55
N ARG A 242 -21.65 -9.85 6.54
CA ARG A 242 -22.60 -8.74 6.43
C ARG A 242 -21.94 -7.42 6.84
N LEU A 243 -21.03 -6.94 5.99
CA LEU A 243 -20.37 -5.64 6.15
C LEU A 243 -20.87 -4.69 5.03
N PRO A 244 -21.85 -3.80 5.30
CA PRO A 244 -22.44 -2.95 4.27
C PRO A 244 -21.40 -2.05 3.59
N MET A 245 -20.43 -1.57 4.37
CA MET A 245 -19.30 -0.79 3.89
C MET A 245 -18.49 -1.53 2.81
N ALA A 246 -18.24 -2.83 2.95
CA ALA A 246 -17.53 -3.61 1.94
C ALA A 246 -18.34 -3.78 0.65
N ARG A 247 -19.67 -3.93 0.77
CA ARG A 247 -20.56 -4.06 -0.39
C ARG A 247 -20.63 -2.80 -1.24
N LEU A 248 -20.68 -1.64 -0.59
CA LEU A 248 -20.69 -0.34 -1.28
C LEU A 248 -19.30 0.03 -1.81
N LEU A 249 -18.24 -0.39 -1.12
CA LEU A 249 -16.87 -0.08 -1.52
C LEU A 249 -16.42 -0.92 -2.73
N LEU A 250 -17.02 -2.08 -2.99
CA LEU A 250 -16.75 -2.89 -4.17
C LEU A 250 -17.00 -2.11 -5.49
N PRO A 251 -18.22 -1.62 -5.78
CA PRO A 251 -18.45 -0.82 -6.99
C PRO A 251 -17.70 0.51 -6.96
N ALA A 252 -17.54 1.14 -5.78
CA ALA A 252 -16.75 2.36 -5.66
C ALA A 252 -15.28 2.15 -6.06
N SER A 253 -14.65 1.06 -5.62
CA SER A 253 -13.26 0.74 -5.96
C SER A 253 -13.11 0.40 -7.44
N ALA A 254 -14.10 -0.30 -8.03
CA ALA A 254 -14.13 -0.56 -9.47
C ALA A 254 -14.20 0.75 -10.29
N ILE A 255 -15.08 1.68 -9.91
CA ILE A 255 -15.19 3.00 -10.55
C ILE A 255 -13.90 3.81 -10.35
N GLY A 256 -13.36 3.83 -9.13
CA GLY A 256 -12.09 4.50 -8.84
C GLY A 256 -10.95 3.96 -9.70
N LEU A 257 -10.91 2.64 -9.92
CA LEU A 257 -9.91 1.99 -10.78
C LEU A 257 -10.07 2.41 -12.25
N LEU A 258 -11.30 2.54 -12.74
CA LEU A 258 -11.56 3.08 -14.09
C LEU A 258 -11.02 4.51 -14.25
N PHE A 259 -11.15 5.37 -13.23
CA PHE A 259 -10.58 6.72 -13.26
C PHE A 259 -9.05 6.74 -13.39
N THR A 260 -8.36 5.73 -12.87
CA THR A 260 -6.90 5.65 -13.00
C THR A 260 -6.45 5.39 -14.44
N THR A 261 -7.31 4.79 -15.28
CA THR A 261 -6.98 4.31 -16.63
C THR A 261 -5.63 3.57 -16.70
N SER A 262 -5.29 2.85 -15.63
CA SER A 262 -4.03 2.13 -15.51
C SER A 262 -4.15 0.73 -16.10
N THR A 263 -3.37 0.44 -17.14
CA THR A 263 -3.24 -0.91 -17.71
C THR A 263 -2.80 -1.92 -16.67
N THR A 264 -1.87 -1.56 -15.78
CA THR A 264 -1.44 -2.38 -14.65
C THR A 264 -2.59 -2.72 -13.71
N GLY A 265 -3.47 -1.74 -13.44
CA GLY A 265 -4.67 -1.94 -12.63
C GLY A 265 -5.64 -2.92 -13.27
N PHE A 266 -5.94 -2.74 -14.56
CA PHE A 266 -6.84 -3.62 -15.30
C PHE A 266 -6.29 -5.05 -15.43
N ALA A 267 -5.00 -5.18 -15.73
CA ALA A 267 -4.32 -6.47 -15.79
C ALA A 267 -4.35 -7.17 -14.44
N THR A 268 -4.12 -6.43 -13.34
CA THR A 268 -4.22 -6.96 -11.98
C THR A 268 -5.62 -7.51 -11.76
N VAL A 269 -6.67 -6.70 -11.95
CA VAL A 269 -8.09 -7.11 -11.81
C VAL A 269 -8.39 -8.38 -12.58
N ALA A 270 -8.01 -8.43 -13.86
CA ALA A 270 -8.23 -9.58 -14.73
C ALA A 270 -7.57 -10.85 -14.19
N VAL A 271 -6.31 -10.78 -13.78
CA VAL A 271 -5.59 -11.91 -13.19
C VAL A 271 -6.31 -12.40 -11.93
N GLY A 272 -6.67 -11.51 -10.99
CA GLY A 272 -7.34 -11.98 -9.78
C GLY A 272 -8.77 -12.46 -10.00
N LEU A 273 -9.48 -11.99 -11.03
CA LEU A 273 -10.75 -12.60 -11.45
C LEU A 273 -10.55 -14.06 -11.89
N CYS A 274 -9.46 -14.36 -12.60
CA CYS A 274 -9.09 -15.75 -12.94
C CYS A 274 -8.65 -16.57 -11.72
N LEU A 275 -8.02 -15.95 -10.72
CA LEU A 275 -7.56 -16.63 -9.50
C LEU A 275 -8.70 -16.87 -8.48
N LEU A 276 -9.77 -16.08 -8.50
CA LEU A 276 -10.89 -16.20 -7.56
C LEU A 276 -11.56 -17.60 -7.56
N PRO A 277 -11.88 -18.21 -8.73
CA PRO A 277 -12.36 -19.59 -8.78
C PRO A 277 -11.37 -20.59 -8.19
N LEU A 278 -10.08 -20.46 -8.50
CA LEU A 278 -9.03 -21.33 -7.96
C LEU A 278 -8.94 -21.21 -6.44
N ALA A 279 -9.02 -20.00 -5.90
CA ALA A 279 -9.04 -19.75 -4.46
C ALA A 279 -10.32 -20.31 -3.80
N ALA A 280 -11.48 -20.19 -4.46
CA ALA A 280 -12.73 -20.77 -3.98
C ALA A 280 -12.69 -22.31 -3.97
N MET A 281 -12.07 -22.93 -4.97
CA MET A 281 -11.85 -24.39 -5.04
C MET A 281 -10.85 -24.86 -3.97
N ALA A 282 -9.71 -24.17 -3.83
CA ALA A 282 -8.68 -24.51 -2.86
C ALA A 282 -9.17 -24.39 -1.41
N THR A 283 -10.13 -23.50 -1.14
CA THR A 283 -10.74 -23.35 0.19
C THR A 283 -11.91 -24.31 0.45
N GLY A 284 -12.26 -25.19 -0.51
CA GLY A 284 -13.22 -26.27 -0.33
C GLY A 284 -14.67 -25.84 -0.07
N SER A 285 -15.00 -24.56 -0.23
CA SER A 285 -16.32 -24.04 0.12
C SER A 285 -17.24 -24.07 -1.11
N LEU A 286 -18.07 -25.11 -1.23
CA LEU A 286 -19.15 -25.19 -2.23
C LEU A 286 -20.08 -23.96 -2.20
N ARG A 287 -20.22 -23.33 -1.03
CA ARG A 287 -20.99 -22.08 -0.85
C ARG A 287 -20.30 -20.87 -1.49
N LEU A 288 -18.97 -20.82 -1.52
CA LEU A 288 -18.21 -19.80 -2.25
C LEU A 288 -18.40 -19.97 -3.75
N ALA A 289 -18.28 -21.20 -4.27
CA ALA A 289 -18.47 -21.48 -5.69
C ALA A 289 -19.86 -21.03 -6.19
N GLY A 290 -20.94 -21.35 -5.47
CA GLY A 290 -22.29 -20.91 -5.82
C GLY A 290 -22.55 -19.40 -5.69
N ARG A 291 -21.68 -18.65 -4.99
CA ARG A 291 -21.73 -17.17 -4.92
C ARG A 291 -20.88 -16.53 -5.99
N VAL A 292 -19.74 -17.12 -6.35
CA VAL A 292 -18.93 -16.71 -7.51
C VAL A 292 -19.77 -16.80 -8.78
N VAL A 293 -20.47 -17.93 -9.00
CA VAL A 293 -21.36 -18.09 -10.16
C VAL A 293 -22.46 -17.04 -10.17
N ARG A 294 -23.06 -16.71 -9.02
CA ARG A 294 -24.08 -15.66 -8.94
C ARG A 294 -23.54 -14.26 -9.24
N LEU A 295 -22.31 -13.96 -8.84
CA LEU A 295 -21.66 -12.68 -9.17
C LEU A 295 -21.25 -12.57 -10.64
N ALA A 296 -21.01 -13.70 -11.32
CA ALA A 296 -20.66 -13.73 -12.74
C ALA A 296 -21.86 -13.64 -13.69
N ILE A 297 -23.08 -13.87 -13.18
CA ILE A 297 -24.34 -13.84 -13.95
C ILE A 297 -25.03 -12.46 -13.87
N ILE A 298 -24.60 -11.58 -12.97
CA ILE A 298 -25.08 -10.18 -12.82
C ILE A 298 -24.17 -9.27 -13.63
#